data_AF-W2G1T4-F1
#
_entry.id   AF-W2G1T4-F1
#
_cell.length_a   1.000
_cell.length_b   1.000
_cell.length_c   1.000
_cell.angle_alpha   90.00
_cell.angle_beta   90.00
_cell.angle_gamma   90.00
#
_symmetry.space_group_name_H-M   'P 1'
#
loop_
_entity.id
_entity.type
_entity.pdbx_description
1 polymer ?
#
loop_
_entity_poly.entity_id
_entity_poly.type
_entity_poly.pdbx_seq_one_letter_code
_entity_poly.pdbx_strand_id
1 'polypeptide(L)'
;MRVSSRAGGGSSGSAQQLKSNCCRVTLDAAKCPQIFQYHINVVSGGDTTSTMSEGAENKGRRQPGGRRLVKSLLRQVVIDAMEQHPNSFGEISIAYDGSNTLFSPSALPIPDDGVVLNVRCSARNGYGLDPPGVNNGWSRPFTVNIELVKELDTNLLQTAFSDSTVNAKPLVYALDTIAKAGIVGRYPSQCVTAAVLGRAKVQVLANLCLKINAKLGGCNAISLEGILPLLHDAPTILIGADVCYPKMEKNSRQSISSVAASLDRHSSKYAARLAVQSGHNDVSHLPQILWELFIEHYKHARRQPKHVVYYRSGVSFSRMDDVVQAEMRSLRKAFRMLAKD
;
A
#
# COMPACT_ATOMS: atom_id res chain seq x y z
N MET A 1 -16.41 9.11 17.30
CA MET A 1 -16.05 8.35 18.52
C MET A 1 -15.71 9.34 19.61
N ARG A 2 -16.47 9.40 20.72
CA ARG A 2 -16.09 10.15 21.93
C ARG A 2 -15.42 9.14 22.85
N VAL A 3 -14.09 9.13 22.91
CA VAL A 3 -13.37 8.21 23.80
C VAL A 3 -13.31 8.85 25.18
N SER A 4 -13.90 8.13 26.14
CA SER A 4 -14.05 8.46 27.55
C SER A 4 -12.79 9.06 28.20
N SER A 5 -13.04 10.06 29.07
CA SER A 5 -12.08 10.69 29.97
C SER A 5 -11.81 9.81 31.21
N ARG A 6 -10.75 9.01 31.19
CA ARG A 6 -10.09 8.58 32.44
C ARG A 6 -8.57 8.61 32.28
N ALA A 7 -7.90 9.31 33.19
CA ALA A 7 -6.46 9.47 33.25
C ALA A 7 -5.77 8.15 33.60
N GLY A 8 -4.71 7.80 32.86
CA GLY A 8 -3.77 6.73 33.23
C GLY A 8 -2.69 7.27 34.17
N GLY A 9 -2.42 6.56 35.26
CA GLY A 9 -1.48 6.99 36.30
C GLY A 9 -0.01 6.77 35.92
N GLY A 10 0.80 7.81 36.10
CA GLY A 10 2.26 7.75 36.18
C GLY A 10 2.73 7.52 37.63
N SER A 11 4.01 7.22 37.80
CA SER A 11 4.69 6.72 39.02
C SER A 11 4.71 7.65 40.25
N SER A 12 3.78 8.61 40.37
CA SER A 12 3.60 9.49 41.53
C SER A 12 2.19 9.42 42.15
N GLY A 13 1.36 8.45 41.77
CA GLY A 13 0.01 8.26 42.35
C GLY A 13 -0.99 9.39 42.08
N SER A 14 -0.63 10.37 41.24
CA SER A 14 -1.46 11.53 40.89
C SER A 14 -1.89 11.44 39.43
N ALA A 15 -3.20 11.53 39.19
CA ALA A 15 -3.79 11.45 37.86
C ALA A 15 -3.32 12.62 36.98
N GLN A 16 -2.56 12.35 35.92
CA GLN A 16 -2.22 13.35 34.92
C GLN A 16 -3.29 13.41 33.84
N GLN A 17 -3.78 14.63 33.57
CA GLN A 17 -4.74 14.89 32.50
C GLN A 17 -4.02 14.81 31.15
N LEU A 18 -4.22 13.69 30.44
CA LEU A 18 -3.85 13.60 29.04
C LEU A 18 -4.84 14.44 28.22
N LYS A 19 -4.38 15.57 27.67
CA LYS A 19 -5.16 16.34 26.68
C LYS A 19 -5.20 15.56 25.37
N SER A 20 -6.15 14.63 25.27
CA SER A 20 -6.42 13.89 24.04
C SER A 20 -7.31 14.72 23.12
N ASN A 21 -6.79 15.06 21.93
CA ASN A 21 -7.56 15.70 20.89
C ASN A 21 -8.50 14.67 20.26
N CYS A 22 -9.80 14.73 20.59
CA CYS A 22 -10.81 13.90 19.96
C CYS A 22 -11.21 14.52 18.61
N CYS A 23 -10.77 13.92 17.50
CA CYS A 23 -11.21 14.30 16.16
C CYS A 23 -12.46 13.51 15.74
N ARG A 24 -13.47 14.18 15.20
CA ARG A 24 -14.60 13.54 14.51
C ARG A 24 -14.11 13.13 13.11
N VAL A 25 -13.89 11.84 12.90
CA VAL A 25 -13.63 11.29 11.57
C VAL A 25 -14.96 11.18 10.84
N THR A 26 -15.08 11.84 9.70
CA THR A 26 -16.22 11.69 8.77
C THR A 26 -15.65 11.20 7.45
N LEU A 27 -16.31 10.22 6.85
CA LEU A 27 -15.97 9.78 5.51
C LEU A 27 -16.61 10.77 4.55
N ASP A 28 -15.80 11.44 3.76
CA ASP A 28 -16.29 12.36 2.73
C ASP A 28 -16.81 11.54 1.55
N ALA A 29 -18.04 11.03 1.70
CA ALA A 29 -18.73 10.19 0.71
C ALA A 29 -18.93 10.91 -0.63
N ALA A 30 -18.83 12.26 -0.67
CA ALA A 30 -18.88 13.02 -1.91
C ALA A 30 -17.67 12.73 -2.83
N LYS A 31 -16.52 12.30 -2.28
CA LYS A 31 -15.31 11.99 -3.07
C LYS A 31 -15.35 10.62 -3.74
N CYS A 32 -16.15 9.69 -3.21
CA CYS A 32 -16.36 8.38 -3.79
C CYS A 32 -17.71 7.88 -3.29
N PRO A 33 -18.80 8.16 -4.00
CA PRO A 33 -20.14 7.77 -3.57
C PRO A 33 -20.32 6.26 -3.69
N GLN A 34 -19.74 5.65 -4.73
CA GLN A 34 -19.92 4.24 -5.06
C GLN A 34 -18.59 3.60 -5.46
N ILE A 35 -18.48 2.30 -5.19
CA ILE A 35 -17.37 1.46 -5.64
C ILE A 35 -17.94 0.28 -6.43
N PHE A 36 -17.42 0.07 -7.63
CA PHE A 36 -17.80 -1.03 -8.50
C PHE A 36 -16.81 -2.17 -8.31
N GLN A 37 -17.32 -3.37 -8.02
CA GLN A 37 -16.54 -4.58 -7.84
C GLN A 37 -16.72 -5.50 -9.05
N TYR A 38 -15.61 -5.84 -9.70
CA TYR A 38 -15.58 -6.75 -10.84
C TYR A 38 -14.85 -8.04 -10.49
N HIS A 39 -15.36 -9.18 -10.94
CA HIS A 39 -14.67 -10.46 -10.83
C HIS A 39 -13.87 -10.75 -12.10
N ILE A 40 -12.65 -11.26 -11.91
CA ILE A 40 -11.77 -11.65 -12.99
C ILE A 40 -11.64 -13.18 -13.01
N ASN A 41 -11.89 -13.77 -14.17
CA ASN A 41 -11.54 -15.14 -14.45
C ASN A 41 -10.53 -15.19 -15.60
N VAL A 42 -9.45 -15.97 -15.43
CA VAL A 42 -8.39 -16.08 -16.45
C VAL A 42 -8.24 -17.54 -16.86
N VAL A 43 -8.42 -17.80 -18.15
CA VAL A 43 -8.33 -19.12 -18.77
C VAL A 43 -7.15 -19.14 -19.76
N SER A 44 -6.37 -20.22 -19.75
CA SER A 44 -5.29 -20.41 -20.73
C SER A 44 -5.90 -20.86 -22.07
N GLY A 45 -5.49 -20.26 -23.19
CA GLY A 45 -6.07 -20.49 -24.52
C GLY A 45 -5.79 -21.85 -25.18
N GLY A 46 -5.77 -22.94 -24.42
CA GLY A 46 -5.57 -24.31 -24.91
C GLY A 46 -6.73 -25.28 -24.65
N ASP A 47 -7.78 -24.87 -23.91
CA ASP A 47 -8.87 -25.75 -23.48
C ASP A 47 -10.19 -25.60 -24.29
N THR A 48 -10.18 -24.82 -25.38
CA THR A 48 -11.36 -24.60 -26.23
C THR A 48 -11.25 -25.28 -27.59
N THR A 49 -11.18 -26.62 -27.60
CA THR A 49 -11.54 -27.41 -28.79
C THR A 49 -12.40 -28.62 -28.40
N SER A 50 -13.71 -28.44 -28.41
CA SER A 50 -14.64 -29.49 -28.81
C SER A 50 -15.79 -28.84 -29.56
N THR A 51 -15.67 -28.92 -30.88
CA THR A 51 -16.69 -28.66 -31.89
C THR A 51 -18.04 -29.29 -31.53
N MET A 52 -19.09 -28.56 -31.89
CA MET A 52 -20.48 -29.01 -31.90
C MET A 52 -20.63 -30.36 -32.61
N SER A 53 -21.24 -31.34 -31.95
CA SER A 53 -22.10 -32.32 -32.60
C SER A 53 -23.33 -32.54 -31.72
N GLU A 54 -24.50 -32.32 -32.29
CA GLU A 54 -25.80 -32.60 -31.70
C GLU A 54 -25.96 -34.08 -31.32
N GLY A 55 -26.74 -34.33 -30.27
CA GLY A 55 -27.40 -35.61 -30.02
C GLY A 55 -26.75 -36.52 -28.96
N ALA A 56 -27.17 -36.37 -27.70
CA ALA A 56 -27.57 -37.47 -26.80
C ALA A 56 -27.76 -36.96 -25.36
N GLU A 57 -28.93 -37.21 -24.79
CA GLU A 57 -29.26 -36.95 -23.39
C GLU A 57 -28.45 -37.83 -22.41
N ASN A 58 -28.15 -37.22 -21.26
CA ASN A 58 -28.03 -37.81 -19.93
C ASN A 58 -26.74 -38.54 -19.52
N LYS A 59 -25.88 -37.84 -18.74
CA LYS A 59 -25.50 -38.19 -17.35
C LYS A 59 -24.42 -37.25 -16.84
N GLY A 60 -24.61 -36.73 -15.63
CA GLY A 60 -23.74 -35.75 -14.98
C GLY A 60 -22.25 -36.09 -15.06
N ARG A 61 -21.51 -35.30 -15.85
CA ARG A 61 -20.05 -35.24 -15.84
C ARG A 61 -19.64 -33.87 -15.32
N ARG A 62 -19.00 -33.87 -14.15
CA ARG A 62 -18.25 -32.72 -13.62
C ARG A 62 -17.26 -32.25 -14.70
N GLN A 63 -17.29 -30.95 -15.00
CA GLN A 63 -16.33 -30.31 -15.92
C GLN A 63 -14.88 -30.55 -15.44
N PRO A 64 -13.91 -30.79 -16.33
CA PRO A 64 -12.52 -31.01 -15.94
C PRO A 64 -11.93 -29.69 -15.43
N GLY A 65 -11.47 -29.69 -14.17
CA GLY A 65 -10.91 -28.52 -13.52
C GLY A 65 -9.57 -28.09 -14.14
N GLY A 66 -9.58 -26.94 -14.82
CA GLY A 66 -8.36 -26.26 -15.23
C GLY A 66 -7.47 -25.94 -14.03
N ARG A 67 -6.16 -26.20 -14.15
CA ARG A 67 -5.19 -25.87 -13.09
C ARG A 67 -5.21 -24.37 -12.83
N ARG A 68 -5.46 -23.99 -11.57
CA ARG A 68 -5.44 -22.58 -11.14
C ARG A 68 -4.06 -21.97 -11.41
N LEU A 69 -4.01 -20.87 -12.14
CA LEU A 69 -2.76 -20.17 -12.44
C LEU A 69 -2.04 -19.76 -11.16
N VAL A 70 -0.70 -19.77 -11.19
CA VAL A 70 0.12 -19.22 -10.11
C VAL A 70 -0.19 -17.73 -9.97
N LYS A 71 -0.31 -17.22 -8.74
CA LYS A 71 -0.72 -15.83 -8.45
C LYS A 71 0.12 -14.78 -9.19
N SER A 72 1.41 -15.03 -9.36
CA SER A 72 2.33 -14.11 -10.03
C SER A 72 2.04 -14.01 -11.54
N LEU A 73 1.74 -15.15 -12.18
CA LEU A 73 1.31 -15.19 -13.58
C LEU A 73 -0.07 -14.55 -13.77
N LEU A 74 -1.02 -14.86 -12.89
CA LEU A 74 -2.35 -14.24 -12.90
C LEU A 74 -2.25 -12.71 -12.82
N ARG A 75 -1.42 -12.21 -11.90
CA ARG A 75 -1.19 -10.77 -11.75
C ARG A 75 -0.62 -10.15 -13.02
N GLN A 76 0.35 -10.79 -13.66
CA GLN A 76 0.91 -10.24 -14.90
C GLN A 76 -0.12 -10.22 -16.02
N VAL A 77 -0.88 -11.30 -16.20
CA VAL A 77 -1.91 -11.37 -17.25
C VAL A 77 -2.96 -10.26 -17.08
N VAL A 78 -3.35 -9.94 -15.84
CA VAL A 78 -4.30 -8.84 -15.57
C VAL A 78 -3.67 -7.48 -15.87
N ILE A 79 -2.41 -7.25 -15.52
CA ILE A 79 -1.70 -6.00 -15.85
C ILE A 79 -1.62 -5.84 -17.37
N ASP A 80 -1.20 -6.88 -18.08
CA ASP A 80 -1.10 -6.87 -19.54
C ASP A 80 -2.48 -6.67 -20.20
N ALA A 81 -3.56 -7.17 -19.60
CA ALA A 81 -4.93 -6.93 -20.06
C ALA A 81 -5.26 -5.43 -20.05
N MET A 82 -4.91 -4.75 -18.95
CA MET A 82 -5.15 -3.32 -18.78
C MET A 82 -4.32 -2.47 -19.75
N GLU A 83 -3.08 -2.88 -20.05
CA GLU A 83 -2.20 -2.20 -21.00
C GLU A 83 -2.59 -2.44 -22.47
N GLN A 84 -3.02 -3.67 -22.82
CA GLN A 84 -3.34 -4.06 -24.21
C GLN A 84 -4.75 -3.63 -24.65
N HIS A 85 -5.69 -3.47 -23.71
CA HIS A 85 -7.09 -3.14 -23.99
C HIS A 85 -7.54 -1.85 -23.28
N PRO A 86 -6.87 -0.69 -23.49
CA PRO A 86 -7.19 0.53 -22.77
C PRO A 86 -8.64 0.99 -22.97
N ASN A 87 -9.23 0.71 -24.13
CA ASN A 87 -10.63 1.07 -24.44
C ASN A 87 -11.65 0.41 -23.52
N SER A 88 -11.36 -0.80 -23.00
CA SER A 88 -12.26 -1.53 -22.09
C SER A 88 -12.19 -1.03 -20.66
N PHE A 89 -11.15 -0.27 -20.30
CA PHE A 89 -10.93 0.26 -18.96
C PHE A 89 -11.11 1.79 -18.89
N GLY A 90 -10.95 2.48 -20.02
CA GLY A 90 -11.02 3.95 -20.11
C GLY A 90 -9.90 4.63 -19.31
N GLU A 91 -10.04 5.94 -19.09
CA GLU A 91 -9.17 6.71 -18.18
C GLU A 91 -9.58 6.56 -16.70
N ILE A 92 -10.11 5.39 -16.33
CA ILE A 92 -10.59 5.11 -14.98
C ILE A 92 -9.47 4.42 -14.21
N SER A 93 -9.14 4.96 -13.04
CA SER A 93 -8.19 4.34 -12.13
C SER A 93 -8.78 3.08 -11.50
N ILE A 94 -8.08 1.95 -11.63
CA ILE A 94 -8.54 0.64 -11.17
C ILE A 94 -7.60 0.07 -10.10
N ALA A 95 -8.16 -0.44 -9.01
CA ALA A 95 -7.43 -1.15 -7.97
C ALA A 95 -7.61 -2.66 -8.14
N TYR A 96 -6.50 -3.37 -8.34
CA TYR A 96 -6.47 -4.82 -8.39
C TYR A 96 -6.01 -5.40 -7.06
N ASP A 97 -6.75 -6.38 -6.52
CA ASP A 97 -6.45 -7.03 -5.25
C ASP A 97 -5.25 -8.01 -5.30
N GLY A 98 -4.75 -8.31 -6.49
CA GLY A 98 -3.69 -9.30 -6.70
C GLY A 98 -4.19 -10.74 -6.80
N SER A 99 -5.51 -10.96 -6.88
CA SER A 99 -6.15 -12.26 -7.08
C SER A 99 -7.21 -12.21 -8.18
N ASN A 100 -8.48 -12.02 -7.85
CA ASN A 100 -9.59 -12.26 -8.79
C ASN A 100 -10.58 -11.09 -8.79
N THR A 101 -10.20 -9.93 -8.25
CA THR A 101 -11.15 -8.83 -8.09
C THR A 101 -10.52 -7.49 -8.42
N LEU A 102 -11.23 -6.72 -9.26
CA LEU A 102 -10.94 -5.31 -9.53
C LEU A 102 -11.97 -4.45 -8.81
N PHE A 103 -11.50 -3.28 -8.39
CA PHE A 103 -12.34 -2.25 -7.82
C PHE A 103 -12.10 -0.94 -8.56
N SER A 104 -13.17 -0.23 -8.91
CA SER A 104 -13.09 1.11 -9.49
C SER A 104 -14.05 2.06 -8.79
N PRO A 105 -13.73 3.37 -8.72
CA PRO A 105 -14.62 4.39 -8.17
C PRO A 105 -15.74 4.80 -9.15
N SER A 106 -15.69 4.31 -10.38
CA SER A 106 -16.65 4.61 -11.45
C SER A 106 -16.85 3.39 -12.32
N ALA A 107 -18.05 3.24 -12.88
CA ALA A 107 -18.38 2.13 -13.76
C ALA A 107 -17.43 2.12 -14.97
N LEU A 108 -16.76 0.99 -15.19
CA LEU A 108 -15.96 0.75 -16.39
C LEU A 108 -16.85 0.71 -17.63
N PRO A 109 -16.34 1.07 -18.82
CA PRO A 109 -17.08 0.99 -20.09
C PRO A 109 -17.18 -0.46 -20.57
N ILE A 110 -17.69 -1.34 -19.72
CA ILE A 110 -17.83 -2.79 -19.91
C ILE A 110 -19.33 -3.11 -19.86
N PRO A 111 -19.86 -3.96 -20.77
CA PRO A 111 -21.24 -4.41 -20.71
C PRO A 111 -21.55 -5.16 -19.41
N ASP A 112 -22.82 -5.13 -18.97
CA ASP A 112 -23.25 -5.84 -17.75
C ASP A 112 -23.01 -7.36 -17.82
N ASP A 113 -23.11 -7.94 -19.02
CA ASP A 113 -22.82 -9.36 -19.31
C ASP A 113 -21.32 -9.69 -19.30
N GLY A 114 -20.46 -8.69 -19.05
CA GLY A 114 -19.01 -8.80 -18.98
C GLY A 114 -18.30 -8.59 -20.32
N VAL A 115 -16.96 -8.65 -20.27
CA VAL A 115 -16.09 -8.58 -21.44
C VAL A 115 -15.08 -9.73 -21.43
N VAL A 116 -14.82 -10.26 -22.61
CA VAL A 116 -13.82 -11.31 -22.85
C VAL A 116 -12.65 -10.69 -23.60
N LEU A 117 -11.49 -10.60 -22.94
CA LEU A 117 -10.28 -10.02 -23.49
C LEU A 117 -9.27 -11.11 -23.84
N ASN A 118 -8.73 -11.05 -25.06
CA ASN A 118 -7.61 -11.89 -25.47
C ASN A 118 -6.31 -11.17 -25.13
N VAL A 119 -5.51 -11.75 -24.23
CA VAL A 119 -4.32 -11.11 -23.67
C VAL A 119 -3.10 -11.97 -23.95
N ARG A 120 -2.05 -11.34 -24.45
CA ARG A 120 -0.75 -11.98 -24.60
C ARG A 120 0.11 -11.66 -23.39
N CYS A 121 0.40 -12.67 -22.57
CA CYS A 121 1.23 -12.45 -21.38
C CYS A 121 2.66 -12.07 -21.79
N SER A 122 3.16 -10.98 -21.23
CA SER A 122 4.53 -10.48 -21.40
C SER A 122 5.55 -11.26 -20.57
N ALA A 123 5.11 -11.89 -19.47
CA ALA A 123 5.95 -12.74 -18.61
C ALA A 123 5.82 -14.23 -18.99
N ARG A 124 6.87 -14.83 -19.55
CA ARG A 124 6.86 -16.28 -19.86
C ARG A 124 6.97 -17.16 -18.62
N ASN A 125 7.66 -16.67 -17.59
CA ASN A 125 7.92 -17.43 -16.35
C ASN A 125 6.97 -17.09 -15.20
N GLY A 126 6.02 -16.17 -15.41
CA GLY A 126 5.13 -15.67 -14.37
C GLY A 126 5.79 -14.73 -13.36
N TYR A 127 6.94 -14.15 -13.68
CA TYR A 127 7.66 -13.20 -12.81
C TYR A 127 8.11 -11.97 -13.61
N GLY A 128 7.19 -11.02 -13.85
CA GLY A 128 7.51 -9.75 -14.51
C GLY A 128 8.09 -9.92 -15.92
N LEU A 129 8.75 -8.87 -16.42
CA LEU A 129 9.37 -8.90 -17.75
C LEU A 129 10.52 -9.90 -17.80
N ASP A 130 10.52 -10.76 -18.82
CA ASP A 130 11.61 -11.73 -19.02
C ASP A 130 12.94 -11.00 -19.24
N PRO A 131 14.05 -11.49 -18.64
CA PRO A 131 15.35 -10.86 -18.82
C PRO A 131 15.83 -10.90 -20.29
N PRO A 132 16.69 -9.95 -20.71
CA PRO A 132 17.22 -9.92 -22.08
C PRO A 132 17.91 -11.25 -22.44
N GLY A 133 17.52 -11.87 -23.56
CA GLY A 133 18.14 -13.11 -24.07
C GLY A 133 17.25 -14.37 -24.03
N VAL A 134 16.03 -14.28 -23.49
CA VAL A 134 15.04 -15.38 -23.58
C VAL A 134 14.39 -15.38 -24.96
N ASN A 135 15.05 -15.95 -25.98
CA ASN A 135 14.58 -15.89 -27.38
C ASN A 135 13.60 -17.02 -27.80
N ASN A 136 13.43 -18.10 -27.02
CA ASN A 136 12.75 -19.31 -27.51
C ASN A 136 11.49 -19.73 -26.72
N GLY A 137 10.50 -18.85 -26.52
CA GLY A 137 9.21 -19.24 -25.92
C GLY A 137 8.02 -18.49 -26.54
N TRP A 138 6.97 -19.20 -26.90
CA TRP A 138 5.75 -18.59 -27.44
C TRP A 138 5.01 -17.80 -26.33
N SER A 139 4.59 -16.55 -26.61
CA SER A 139 3.65 -15.83 -25.74
C SER A 139 2.35 -16.62 -25.71
N ARG A 140 1.96 -17.11 -24.53
CA ARG A 140 0.74 -17.90 -24.38
C ARG A 140 -0.46 -16.94 -24.37
N PRO A 141 -1.48 -17.17 -25.22
CA PRO A 141 -2.71 -16.39 -25.16
C PRO A 141 -3.50 -16.81 -23.93
N PHE A 142 -4.02 -15.81 -23.22
CA PHE A 142 -4.96 -15.97 -22.13
C PHE A 142 -6.27 -15.27 -22.50
N THR A 143 -7.35 -15.85 -22.03
CA THR A 143 -8.68 -15.26 -22.12
C THR A 143 -9.02 -14.74 -20.72
N VAL A 144 -9.21 -13.43 -20.61
CA VAL A 144 -9.54 -12.73 -19.36
C VAL A 144 -11.00 -12.30 -19.44
N ASN A 145 -11.84 -12.89 -18.59
CA ASN A 145 -13.24 -12.51 -18.46
C ASN A 145 -13.37 -11.58 -17.27
N ILE A 146 -14.03 -10.43 -17.49
CA ILE A 146 -14.27 -9.41 -16.46
C ILE A 146 -15.77 -9.14 -16.43
N GLU A 147 -16.37 -9.33 -15.27
CA GLU A 147 -17.82 -9.21 -15.05
C GLU A 147 -18.09 -8.31 -13.83
N LEU A 148 -19.06 -7.41 -13.94
CA LEU A 148 -19.52 -6.59 -12.80
C LEU A 148 -20.28 -7.50 -11.83
N VAL A 149 -19.82 -7.57 -10.58
CA VAL A 149 -20.46 -8.42 -9.54
C VAL A 149 -21.35 -7.58 -8.64
N LYS A 150 -20.86 -6.40 -8.23
CA LYS A 150 -21.53 -5.64 -7.19
C LYS A 150 -21.21 -4.15 -7.24
N GLU A 151 -22.24 -3.35 -7.01
CA GLU A 151 -22.12 -1.93 -6.69
C GLU A 151 -22.18 -1.74 -5.18
N LEU A 152 -21.20 -1.02 -4.63
CA LEU A 152 -21.05 -0.80 -3.20
C LEU A 152 -21.21 0.69 -2.91
N ASP A 153 -22.38 1.07 -2.39
CA ASP A 153 -22.61 2.45 -1.91
C ASP A 153 -21.82 2.70 -0.62
N THR A 154 -21.02 3.76 -0.61
CA THR A 154 -20.25 4.16 0.57
C THR A 154 -21.10 4.60 1.75
N ASN A 155 -22.34 5.04 1.51
CA ASN A 155 -23.32 5.35 2.56
C ASN A 155 -23.65 4.13 3.44
N LEU A 156 -23.45 2.91 2.93
CA LEU A 156 -23.62 1.67 3.70
C LEU A 156 -22.77 1.65 4.97
N LEU A 157 -21.61 2.34 4.99
CA LEU A 157 -20.82 2.47 6.22
C LEU A 157 -21.58 3.25 7.29
N GLN A 158 -22.25 4.34 6.92
CA GLN A 158 -23.04 5.16 7.84
C GLN A 158 -24.20 4.35 8.42
N THR A 159 -24.88 3.55 7.58
CA THR A 159 -25.93 2.63 8.02
C THR A 159 -25.38 1.53 8.92
N ALA A 160 -24.23 0.95 8.60
CA ALA A 160 -23.57 -0.06 9.41
C ALA A 160 -23.04 0.47 10.76
N PHE A 161 -22.80 1.78 10.88
CA PHE A 161 -22.51 2.41 12.17
C PHE A 161 -23.73 2.50 13.07
N SER A 162 -24.93 2.62 12.50
CA SER A 162 -26.20 2.68 13.23
C SER A 162 -26.83 1.31 13.45
N ASP A 163 -26.58 0.35 12.56
CA ASP A 163 -27.14 -1.00 12.59
C ASP A 163 -26.04 -2.06 12.42
N SER A 164 -25.82 -2.85 13.48
CA SER A 164 -24.79 -3.89 13.53
C SER A 164 -25.11 -5.13 12.69
N THR A 165 -26.33 -5.26 12.17
CA THR A 165 -26.74 -6.37 11.31
C THR A 165 -26.30 -6.19 9.85
N VAL A 166 -26.00 -4.95 9.45
CA VAL A 166 -25.57 -4.62 8.09
C VAL A 166 -24.13 -5.11 7.85
N ASN A 167 -23.96 -5.98 6.85
CA ASN A 167 -22.65 -6.50 6.49
C ASN A 167 -21.84 -5.51 5.64
N ALA A 168 -21.09 -4.62 6.30
CA ALA A 168 -20.20 -3.68 5.64
C ALA A 168 -18.85 -4.27 5.18
N LYS A 169 -18.56 -5.56 5.44
CA LYS A 169 -17.23 -6.16 5.14
C LYS A 169 -16.80 -6.01 3.67
N PRO A 170 -17.65 -6.26 2.66
CA PRO A 170 -17.24 -6.12 1.26
C PRO A 170 -16.83 -4.69 0.92
N LEU A 171 -17.58 -3.71 1.43
CA LEU A 171 -17.30 -2.29 1.24
C LEU A 171 -16.01 -1.86 1.95
N VAL A 172 -15.79 -2.30 3.20
CA VAL A 172 -14.54 -2.01 3.93
C VAL A 172 -13.33 -2.59 3.19
N TYR A 173 -13.46 -3.79 2.62
CA TYR A 173 -12.40 -4.42 1.84
C TYR A 173 -12.11 -3.67 0.53
N ALA A 174 -13.17 -3.26 -0.18
CA ALA A 174 -13.06 -2.47 -1.41
C ALA A 174 -12.41 -1.10 -1.15
N LEU A 175 -12.85 -0.40 -0.11
CA LEU A 175 -12.29 0.89 0.32
C LEU A 175 -10.82 0.76 0.71
N ASP A 176 -10.44 -0.28 1.48
CA ASP A 176 -9.04 -0.49 1.85
C ASP A 176 -8.17 -0.77 0.61
N THR A 177 -8.69 -1.52 -0.36
CA THR A 177 -7.97 -1.84 -1.61
C THR A 177 -7.79 -0.59 -2.49
N ILE A 178 -8.85 0.19 -2.70
CA ILE A 178 -8.81 1.45 -3.46
C ILE A 178 -7.94 2.50 -2.77
N ALA A 179 -8.02 2.62 -1.45
CA ALA A 179 -7.19 3.56 -0.68
C ALA A 179 -5.70 3.19 -0.75
N LYS A 180 -5.37 1.89 -0.68
CA LYS A 180 -3.99 1.41 -0.87
C LYS A 180 -3.46 1.65 -2.28
N ALA A 181 -4.32 1.55 -3.28
CA ALA A 181 -3.98 1.88 -4.66
C ALA A 181 -3.86 3.40 -4.90
N GLY A 182 -4.24 4.24 -3.92
CA GLY A 182 -4.16 5.69 -4.01
C GLY A 182 -5.18 6.34 -4.95
N ILE A 183 -6.23 5.59 -5.33
CA ILE A 183 -7.19 5.97 -6.37
C ILE A 183 -8.21 6.97 -5.86
N VAL A 184 -8.71 6.76 -4.65
CA VAL A 184 -9.63 7.70 -4.00
C VAL A 184 -8.97 8.21 -2.74
N GLY A 185 -8.34 9.38 -2.84
CA GLY A 185 -7.73 10.07 -1.71
C GLY A 185 -6.74 9.22 -0.89
N ARG A 186 -6.18 9.81 0.16
CA ARG A 186 -5.43 9.04 1.18
C ARG A 186 -6.33 8.90 2.39
N TYR A 187 -7.10 7.81 2.47
CA TYR A 187 -7.88 7.52 3.67
C TYR A 187 -7.02 6.76 4.69
N PRO A 188 -6.82 7.30 5.90
CA PRO A 188 -6.13 6.58 6.95
C PRO A 188 -6.97 5.38 7.39
N SER A 189 -6.49 4.16 7.13
CA SER A 189 -7.17 2.92 7.56
C SER A 189 -6.49 2.31 8.79
N GLN A 190 -7.24 1.58 9.62
CA GLN A 190 -6.69 0.83 10.76
C GLN A 190 -7.40 -0.53 10.89
N CYS A 191 -6.74 -1.59 10.44
CA CYS A 191 -7.26 -2.95 10.53
C CYS A 191 -7.02 -3.55 11.92
N VAL A 192 -7.98 -4.34 12.40
CA VAL A 192 -7.88 -5.12 13.65
C VAL A 192 -8.45 -6.51 13.39
N THR A 193 -7.71 -7.56 13.77
CA THR A 193 -8.18 -8.94 13.63
C THR A 193 -9.36 -9.20 14.57
N ALA A 194 -10.40 -9.87 14.09
CA ALA A 194 -11.61 -10.17 14.88
C ALA A 194 -11.30 -10.89 16.20
N ALA A 195 -10.33 -11.81 16.20
CA ALA A 195 -9.87 -12.52 17.39
C ALA A 195 -9.30 -11.58 18.47
N VAL A 196 -8.61 -10.51 18.06
CA VAL A 196 -8.05 -9.50 18.96
C VAL A 196 -9.16 -8.62 19.53
N LEU A 197 -10.16 -8.27 18.72
CA LEU A 197 -11.27 -7.43 19.14
C LEU A 197 -12.19 -8.15 20.14
N GLY A 198 -12.51 -9.42 19.89
CA GLY A 198 -13.37 -10.23 20.76
C GLY A 198 -12.81 -10.47 22.17
N ARG A 199 -11.52 -10.19 22.38
CA ARG A 199 -10.84 -10.30 23.68
C ARG A 199 -10.10 -9.01 24.06
N ALA A 200 -10.50 -7.87 23.50
CA ALA A 200 -9.76 -6.63 23.64
C ALA A 200 -9.78 -6.13 25.08
N LYS A 201 -8.62 -6.17 25.73
CA LYS A 201 -8.38 -5.50 27.02
C LYS A 201 -8.15 -3.99 26.79
N VAL A 202 -8.29 -3.20 27.85
CA VAL A 202 -8.02 -1.75 27.84
C VAL A 202 -6.66 -1.43 27.20
N GLN A 203 -5.62 -2.23 27.49
CA GLN A 203 -4.29 -2.05 26.91
C GLN A 203 -4.28 -2.18 25.37
N VAL A 204 -5.03 -3.12 24.81
CA VAL A 204 -5.12 -3.33 23.36
C VAL A 204 -5.81 -2.13 22.69
N LEU A 205 -6.89 -1.66 23.30
CA LEU A 205 -7.61 -0.47 22.83
C LEU A 205 -6.75 0.79 22.93
N ALA A 206 -5.97 0.95 24.00
CA ALA A 206 -5.03 2.06 24.14
C ALA A 206 -3.99 2.05 23.02
N ASN A 207 -3.36 0.90 22.74
CA ASN A 207 -2.40 0.75 21.65
C ASN A 207 -3.03 1.03 20.28
N LEU A 208 -4.29 0.66 20.08
CA LEU A 208 -5.04 0.97 18.87
C LEU A 208 -5.24 2.48 18.71
N CYS A 209 -5.65 3.17 19.79
CA CYS A 209 -5.79 4.62 19.81
C CYS A 209 -4.48 5.35 19.49
N LEU A 210 -3.33 4.87 19.98
CA LEU A 210 -2.02 5.45 19.66
C LEU A 210 -1.72 5.39 18.15
N LYS A 211 -2.06 4.28 17.49
CA LYS A 211 -1.89 4.13 16.03
C LYS A 211 -2.84 5.01 15.23
N ILE A 212 -4.10 5.10 15.67
CA ILE A 212 -5.11 5.97 15.05
C ILE A 212 -4.70 7.43 15.19
N ASN A 213 -4.31 7.88 16.37
CA ASN A 213 -3.87 9.25 16.62
C ASN A 213 -2.70 9.63 15.70
N ALA A 214 -1.69 8.75 15.58
CA ALA A 214 -0.56 8.98 14.67
C ALA A 214 -0.98 9.07 13.18
N LYS A 215 -1.86 8.18 12.72
CA LYS A 215 -2.37 8.19 11.33
C LYS A 215 -3.22 9.42 10.98
N LEU A 216 -3.89 10.00 11.98
CA LEU A 216 -4.64 11.24 11.85
C LEU A 216 -3.76 12.49 12.01
N GLY A 217 -2.43 12.34 12.12
CA GLY A 217 -1.49 13.44 12.27
C GLY A 217 -1.41 14.02 13.69
N GLY A 218 -1.95 13.32 14.69
CA GLY A 218 -1.80 13.65 16.10
C GLY A 218 -0.39 13.33 16.63
N CYS A 219 -0.12 13.80 17.84
CA CYS A 219 1.12 13.54 18.56
C CYS A 219 0.80 12.77 19.85
N ASN A 220 1.44 11.61 20.06
CA ASN A 220 1.19 10.77 21.24
C ASN A 220 2.04 11.19 22.44
N ALA A 221 3.30 11.53 22.20
CA ALA A 221 4.26 11.92 23.23
C ALA A 221 5.33 12.82 22.61
N ILE A 222 5.87 13.72 23.44
CA ILE A 222 7.03 14.54 23.12
C ILE A 222 8.07 14.34 24.22
N SER A 223 9.35 14.39 23.86
CA SER A 223 10.41 14.43 24.85
C SER A 223 10.40 15.75 25.61
N LEU A 224 10.68 15.69 26.91
CA LEU A 224 10.83 16.88 27.74
C LEU A 224 12.06 17.66 27.29
N GLU A 225 11.97 18.99 27.34
CA GLU A 225 13.09 19.86 27.00
C GLU A 225 14.31 19.57 27.88
N GLY A 226 15.50 19.67 27.31
CA GLY A 226 16.77 19.39 27.99
C GLY A 226 17.22 17.93 28.00
N ILE A 227 16.35 16.94 27.71
CA ILE A 227 16.76 15.53 27.65
C ILE A 227 17.59 15.24 26.39
N LEU A 228 17.24 15.87 25.26
CA LEU A 228 17.91 15.71 23.98
C LEU A 228 18.39 17.06 23.42
N PRO A 229 19.48 17.65 23.96
CA PRO A 229 19.94 18.98 23.58
C PRO A 229 20.14 19.16 22.07
N LEU A 230 20.71 18.15 21.40
CA LEU A 230 20.92 18.16 19.95
C LEU A 230 19.61 18.35 19.16
N LEU A 231 18.49 17.84 19.66
CA LEU A 231 17.19 17.94 19.01
C LEU A 231 16.48 19.26 19.34
N HIS A 232 16.65 19.78 20.56
CA HIS A 232 15.91 20.96 21.04
C HIS A 232 16.62 22.29 20.73
N ASP A 233 17.96 22.33 20.80
CA ASP A 233 18.73 23.58 20.78
C ASP A 233 19.01 24.06 19.35
N ALA A 234 19.03 23.15 18.38
CA ALA A 234 19.25 23.45 16.98
C ALA A 234 18.19 22.78 16.10
N PRO A 235 17.83 23.37 14.95
CA PRO A 235 17.03 22.69 13.95
C PRO A 235 17.73 21.40 13.53
N THR A 236 17.17 20.26 13.91
CA THR A 236 17.75 18.94 13.64
C THR A 236 16.69 18.07 12.99
N ILE A 237 17.05 17.42 11.89
CA ILE A 237 16.21 16.41 11.23
C ILE A 237 16.74 15.02 11.56
N LEU A 238 15.85 14.15 12.01
CA LEU A 238 16.15 12.74 12.27
C LEU A 238 15.72 11.92 11.05
N ILE A 239 16.62 11.11 10.54
CA ILE A 239 16.38 10.25 9.38
C ILE A 239 16.59 8.80 9.81
N GLY A 240 15.65 7.93 9.47
CA GLY A 240 15.77 6.48 9.61
C GLY A 240 15.73 5.83 8.24
N ALA A 241 16.68 4.95 7.94
CA ALA A 241 16.77 4.25 6.65
C ALA A 241 16.96 2.74 6.82
N ASP A 242 16.16 1.98 6.09
CA ASP A 242 16.23 0.52 6.04
C ASP A 242 16.14 -0.01 4.60
N VAL A 243 16.73 -1.18 4.36
CA VAL A 243 16.60 -1.90 3.10
C VAL A 243 16.03 -3.28 3.39
N CYS A 244 14.80 -3.51 2.97
CA CYS A 244 14.13 -4.78 3.13
C CYS A 244 14.43 -5.70 1.94
N TYR A 245 14.88 -6.91 2.25
CA TYR A 245 15.07 -7.98 1.28
C TYR A 245 13.91 -8.99 1.42
N PRO A 246 13.00 -9.07 0.43
CA PRO A 246 11.91 -10.05 0.48
C PRO A 246 12.46 -11.49 0.55
N LYS A 247 11.83 -12.33 1.37
CA LYS A 247 12.19 -13.75 1.52
C LYS A 247 11.45 -14.61 0.48
N MET A 248 12.13 -15.04 -0.59
CA MET A 248 12.19 -16.43 -1.15
C MET A 248 12.43 -16.57 -2.67
N GLU A 249 13.00 -17.75 -2.99
CA GLU A 249 13.16 -18.52 -4.25
C GLU A 249 13.68 -17.84 -5.54
N LYS A 250 14.95 -18.16 -5.83
CA LYS A 250 15.70 -18.10 -7.11
C LYS A 250 15.27 -17.02 -8.13
N ASN A 251 16.12 -15.99 -8.23
CA ASN A 251 16.45 -15.22 -9.44
C ASN A 251 15.76 -13.88 -9.74
N SER A 252 15.01 -13.27 -8.80
CA SER A 252 14.65 -11.84 -8.93
C SER A 252 14.64 -11.16 -7.55
N ARG A 253 15.76 -10.52 -7.19
CA ARG A 253 15.91 -9.79 -5.93
C ARG A 253 15.86 -8.29 -6.17
N GLN A 254 14.66 -7.75 -6.36
CA GLN A 254 14.44 -6.32 -6.15
C GLN A 254 14.26 -6.08 -4.65
N SER A 255 15.21 -5.37 -4.03
CA SER A 255 15.09 -4.92 -2.64
C SER A 255 14.31 -3.62 -2.56
N ILE A 256 13.73 -3.32 -1.40
CA ILE A 256 12.96 -2.09 -1.17
C ILE A 256 13.73 -1.25 -0.16
N SER A 257 14.16 -0.06 -0.58
CA SER A 257 14.68 0.96 0.33
C SER A 257 13.51 1.74 0.93
N SER A 258 13.57 2.00 2.22
CA SER A 258 12.65 2.86 2.94
C SER A 258 13.43 3.91 3.74
N VAL A 259 13.02 5.16 3.60
CA VAL A 259 13.60 6.28 4.33
C VAL A 259 12.47 7.08 4.96
N ALA A 260 12.58 7.33 6.26
CA ALA A 260 11.68 8.18 7.01
C ALA A 260 12.43 9.37 7.60
N ALA A 261 11.83 10.55 7.59
CA ALA A 261 12.41 11.76 8.17
C ALA A 261 11.43 12.50 9.08
N SER A 262 11.92 13.06 10.18
CA SER A 262 11.10 13.84 11.10
C SER A 262 10.56 15.10 10.43
N LEU A 263 9.35 15.53 10.80
CA LEU A 263 8.68 16.69 10.22
C LEU A 263 8.55 17.87 11.19
N ASP A 264 8.82 17.64 12.46
CA ASP A 264 8.63 18.62 13.53
C ASP A 264 9.82 18.62 14.50
N ARG A 265 9.93 19.70 15.28
CA ARG A 265 11.03 19.88 16.25
C ARG A 265 11.06 18.85 17.38
N HIS A 266 9.93 18.19 17.64
CA HIS A 266 9.83 17.17 18.69
C HIS A 266 10.11 15.76 18.16
N SER A 267 10.35 15.61 16.85
CA SER A 267 10.46 14.30 16.19
C SER A 267 9.31 13.37 16.54
N SER A 268 8.09 13.93 16.60
CA SER A 268 6.86 13.21 16.90
C SER A 268 6.14 12.75 15.63
N LYS A 269 6.43 13.40 14.49
CA LYS A 269 5.84 13.12 13.18
C LYS A 269 6.93 12.81 12.17
N TYR A 270 6.66 11.85 11.28
CA TYR A 270 7.58 11.43 10.24
C TYR A 270 6.85 11.32 8.90
N ALA A 271 7.54 11.71 7.83
CA ALA A 271 7.19 11.31 6.47
C ALA A 271 8.07 10.13 6.05
N ALA A 272 7.55 9.27 5.18
CA ALA A 272 8.30 8.16 4.61
C ALA A 272 8.29 8.23 3.08
N ARG A 273 9.35 7.69 2.47
CA ARG A 273 9.49 7.43 1.04
C ARG A 273 10.05 6.03 0.84
N LEU A 274 9.63 5.41 -0.26
CA LEU A 274 9.99 4.04 -0.63
C LEU A 274 10.54 4.05 -2.06
N ALA A 275 11.51 3.19 -2.33
CA ALA A 275 11.97 2.91 -3.69
C ALA A 275 12.32 1.45 -3.87
N VAL A 276 11.97 0.92 -5.04
CA VAL A 276 12.39 -0.41 -5.49
C VAL A 276 13.79 -0.28 -6.10
N GLN A 277 14.71 -1.16 -5.71
CA GLN A 277 16.09 -1.15 -6.18
C GLN A 277 16.25 -2.07 -7.39
N SER A 278 16.89 -1.55 -8.44
CA SER A 278 17.23 -2.27 -9.67
C SER A 278 18.26 -3.39 -9.47
N GLY A 279 19.00 -3.33 -8.35
CA GLY A 279 20.03 -4.30 -8.01
C GLY A 279 20.47 -4.19 -6.55
N HIS A 280 21.31 -5.13 -6.12
CA HIS A 280 21.86 -5.10 -4.77
C HIS A 280 22.66 -3.82 -4.52
N ASN A 281 22.23 -3.01 -3.55
CA ASN A 281 22.86 -1.76 -3.11
C ASN A 281 22.80 -0.59 -4.09
N ASP A 282 21.83 -0.60 -5.00
CA ASP A 282 21.58 0.55 -5.85
C ASP A 282 21.04 1.73 -5.01
N VAL A 283 21.88 2.73 -4.76
CA VAL A 283 21.53 3.97 -4.02
C VAL A 283 21.17 5.13 -4.95
N SER A 284 21.02 4.90 -6.26
CA SER A 284 20.79 5.96 -7.26
C SER A 284 19.55 6.81 -6.97
N HIS A 285 18.52 6.22 -6.38
CA HIS A 285 17.25 6.85 -6.00
C HIS A 285 17.32 7.66 -4.69
N LEU A 286 18.30 7.38 -3.82
CA LEU A 286 18.39 7.95 -2.48
C LEU A 286 18.53 9.49 -2.46
N PRO A 287 19.33 10.14 -3.36
CA PRO A 287 19.41 11.60 -3.41
C PRO A 287 18.05 12.27 -3.62
N GLN A 288 17.22 11.71 -4.51
CA GLN A 288 15.89 12.23 -4.81
C GLN A 288 14.97 12.11 -3.59
N ILE A 289 14.95 10.92 -2.96
CA ILE A 289 14.18 10.68 -1.74
C ILE A 289 14.56 11.66 -0.63
N LEU A 290 15.86 11.85 -0.39
CA LEU A 290 16.34 12.74 0.67
C LEU A 290 15.97 14.19 0.38
N TRP A 291 16.11 14.65 -0.87
CA TRP A 291 15.68 15.98 -1.29
C TRP A 291 14.19 16.22 -1.03
N GLU A 292 13.32 15.27 -1.42
CA GLU A 292 11.87 15.36 -1.14
C GLU A 292 11.56 15.45 0.34
N LEU A 293 12.23 14.63 1.17
CA LEU A 293 12.04 14.62 2.62
C LEU A 293 12.54 15.91 3.28
N PHE A 294 13.63 16.51 2.79
CA PHE A 294 14.08 17.81 3.28
C PHE A 294 13.10 18.94 2.93
N ILE A 295 12.54 18.93 1.72
CA ILE A 295 11.48 19.88 1.34
C ILE A 295 10.26 19.70 2.23
N GLU A 296 9.84 18.47 2.46
CA GLU A 296 8.68 18.17 3.32
C GLU A 296 8.93 18.62 4.76
N HIS A 297 10.11 18.34 5.32
CA HIS A 297 10.51 18.84 6.62
C HIS A 297 10.44 20.38 6.68
N TYR A 298 11.01 21.08 5.69
CA TYR A 298 10.98 22.55 5.67
C TYR A 298 9.56 23.11 5.59
N LYS A 299 8.68 22.49 4.80
CA LYS A 299 7.26 22.87 4.72
C LYS A 299 6.55 22.78 6.07
N HIS A 300 6.87 21.79 6.89
CA HIS A 300 6.23 21.55 8.19
C HIS A 300 6.91 22.31 9.34
N ALA A 301 8.24 22.24 9.46
CA ALA A 301 8.99 22.84 10.55
C ALA A 301 9.28 24.34 10.34
N ARG A 302 9.17 24.84 9.09
CA ARG A 302 9.54 26.20 8.68
C ARG A 302 10.96 26.61 9.08
N ARG A 303 11.84 25.62 9.22
CA ARG A 303 13.24 25.79 9.62
C ARG A 303 14.10 24.84 8.80
N GLN A 304 15.21 25.36 8.29
CA GLN A 304 16.20 24.52 7.61
C GLN A 304 16.99 23.74 8.67
N PRO A 305 17.15 22.41 8.52
CA PRO A 305 17.93 21.62 9.46
C PRO A 305 19.41 22.04 9.41
N LYS A 306 19.97 22.37 10.57
CA LYS A 306 21.41 22.60 10.79
C LYS A 306 22.15 21.29 11.03
N HIS A 307 21.47 20.30 11.59
CA HIS A 307 22.03 18.97 11.82
C HIS A 307 21.14 17.90 11.20
N VAL A 308 21.79 16.84 10.71
CA VAL A 308 21.15 15.60 10.29
C VAL A 308 21.68 14.48 11.16
N VAL A 309 20.76 13.74 11.80
CA VAL A 309 21.08 12.48 12.47
C VAL A 309 20.49 11.36 11.62
N TYR A 310 21.34 10.47 11.12
CA TYR A 310 20.97 9.43 10.17
C TYR A 310 21.16 8.04 10.77
N TYR A 311 20.07 7.35 11.06
CA TYR A 311 20.04 5.99 11.59
C TYR A 311 19.86 4.98 10.46
N ARG A 312 20.89 4.17 10.21
CA ARG A 312 20.87 3.12 9.18
C ARG A 312 20.76 1.73 9.81
N SER A 313 19.71 0.98 9.47
CA SER A 313 19.46 -0.38 10.01
C SER A 313 19.99 -1.50 9.10
N GLY A 314 20.31 -2.68 9.64
CA GLY A 314 20.51 -3.88 8.81
C GLY A 314 21.73 -3.87 7.88
N VAL A 315 22.81 -3.17 8.26
CA VAL A 315 24.10 -3.22 7.55
C VAL A 315 25.04 -4.17 8.27
N SER A 316 25.60 -5.15 7.55
CA SER A 316 26.63 -6.02 8.10
C SER A 316 27.95 -5.24 8.26
N PHE A 317 28.72 -5.57 9.31
CA PHE A 317 29.99 -4.89 9.59
C PHE A 317 30.94 -4.85 8.38
N SER A 318 31.00 -5.96 7.63
CA SER A 318 31.82 -6.08 6.41
C SER A 318 31.49 -5.08 5.29
N ARG A 319 30.35 -4.39 5.35
CA ARG A 319 29.88 -3.47 4.32
C ARG A 319 29.63 -2.06 4.84
N MET A 320 29.98 -1.82 6.10
CA MET A 320 29.68 -0.57 6.78
C MET A 320 30.31 0.62 6.05
N ASP A 321 31.60 0.52 5.72
CA ASP A 321 32.33 1.62 5.06
C ASP A 321 31.76 1.93 3.67
N ASP A 322 31.51 0.90 2.85
CA ASP A 322 30.92 1.07 1.52
C ASP A 322 29.57 1.77 1.58
N VAL A 323 28.70 1.33 2.49
CA VAL A 323 27.35 1.88 2.66
C VAL A 323 27.43 3.32 3.15
N VAL A 324 28.25 3.60 4.17
CA VAL A 324 28.43 4.97 4.69
C VAL A 324 28.93 5.90 3.59
N GLN A 325 29.92 5.49 2.80
CA GLN A 325 30.44 6.32 1.70
C GLN A 325 29.40 6.55 0.60
N ALA A 326 28.66 5.52 0.21
CA ALA A 326 27.62 5.63 -0.80
C ALA A 326 26.44 6.53 -0.37
N GLU A 327 25.94 6.33 0.85
CA GLU A 327 24.80 7.08 1.38
C GLU A 327 25.20 8.53 1.74
N MET A 328 26.41 8.76 2.26
CA MET A 328 26.93 10.12 2.49
C MET A 328 27.08 10.92 1.20
N ARG A 329 27.54 10.28 0.11
CA ARG A 329 27.56 10.92 -1.22
C ARG A 329 26.16 11.32 -1.67
N SER A 330 25.17 10.46 -1.41
CA SER A 330 23.77 10.71 -1.75
C SER A 330 23.18 11.87 -0.94
N LEU A 331 23.47 11.92 0.36
CA LEU A 331 23.07 13.01 1.25
C LEU A 331 23.66 14.36 0.80
N ARG A 332 24.97 14.39 0.49
CA ARG A 332 25.64 15.59 -0.07
C ARG A 332 25.03 16.01 -1.41
N LYS A 333 24.66 15.06 -2.26
CA LYS A 333 23.99 15.36 -3.54
C LYS A 333 22.61 15.98 -3.32
N ALA A 334 21.81 15.45 -2.40
CA ALA A 334 20.51 16.03 -2.03
C ALA A 334 20.63 17.47 -1.53
N PHE A 335 21.63 17.77 -0.69
CA PHE A 335 21.89 19.16 -0.26
C PHE A 335 22.27 20.10 -1.40
N ARG A 336 23.06 19.63 -2.37
CA ARG A 336 23.37 20.45 -3.57
C ARG A 336 22.16 20.68 -4.45
N MET A 337 21.20 19.75 -4.48
CA MET A 337 19.94 19.92 -5.20
C MET A 337 19.09 21.01 -4.53
N LEU A 338 18.97 20.98 -3.19
CA LEU A 338 18.25 22.02 -2.43
C LEU A 338 18.83 23.43 -2.60
N ALA A 339 20.14 23.56 -2.81
CA ALA A 339 20.78 24.87 -2.98
C ALA A 339 20.60 25.48 -4.39
N LYS A 340 20.14 24.68 -5.36
CA LYS A 340 19.90 25.11 -6.74
C LYS A 340 18.45 25.52 -7.00
N ASP A 341 17.54 25.13 -6.10
CA ASP A 341 16.11 25.47 -6.10
C ASP A 341 15.86 26.68 -5.19
#